data_AF-A0A349NI76-F1
#
_entry.id   AF-A0A349NI76-F1
#
_cell.length_a   1.000
_cell.length_b   1.000
_cell.length_c   1.000
_cell.angle_alpha   90.00
_cell.angle_beta   90.00
_cell.angle_gamma   90.00
#
_symmetry.space_group_name_H-M   'P 1'
#
loop_
_entity.id
_entity.type
_entity.pdbx_description
1 polymer ?
#
loop_
_entity_poly.entity_id
_entity_poly.type
_entity_poly.pdbx_seq_one_letter_code
_entity_poly.pdbx_strand_id
1 'polypeptide(L)' 'MSTMTLKPSEADKAIEALVKVNFEIAKEGGDRRGLFMWGPPGVAKSATVKAVAKRLNLLVIDIRLTQMDPTDLRGIP' A
#
# COMPACT_ATOMS: atom_id res chain seq x y z
N MET A 1 -20.42 -6.36 -17.88
CA MET A 1 -19.91 -6.58 -16.52
C MET A 1 -19.88 -5.23 -15.82
N SER A 2 -20.73 -5.01 -14.81
CA SER A 2 -20.62 -3.78 -14.01
C SER A 2 -19.32 -3.85 -13.21
N THR A 3 -18.48 -2.84 -13.34
CA THR A 3 -17.26 -2.71 -12.55
C THR A 3 -17.66 -2.45 -11.10
N MET A 4 -17.37 -3.42 -10.22
CA MET A 4 -17.55 -3.27 -8.78
C MET A 4 -16.51 -2.28 -8.28
N THR A 5 -16.86 -0.99 -8.29
CA THR A 5 -15.98 0.10 -7.87
C THR A 5 -16.14 0.29 -6.37
N LEU A 6 -15.11 -0.04 -5.60
CA LEU A 6 -15.08 0.27 -4.17
C LEU A 6 -15.00 1.78 -3.97
N LYS A 7 -15.80 2.29 -3.04
CA LYS A 7 -15.64 3.66 -2.54
C LYS A 7 -14.31 3.76 -1.78
N PRO A 8 -13.68 4.94 -1.72
CA PRO A 8 -12.44 5.13 -0.96
C PRO A 8 -12.53 4.64 0.50
N SER A 9 -13.67 4.84 1.15
CA SER A 9 -13.92 4.39 2.52
C SER A 9 -13.96 2.86 2.68
N GLU A 10 -14.35 2.13 1.64
CA GLU A 10 -14.39 0.67 1.63
C GLU A 10 -12.98 0.11 1.44
N ALA A 11 -12.16 0.74 0.57
CA ALA A 11 -10.75 0.39 0.41
C ALA A 11 -9.96 0.61 1.70
N ASP A 12 -10.17 1.75 2.38
CA ASP A 12 -9.57 2.06 3.68
C ASP A 12 -9.88 0.98 4.73
N LYS A 13 -11.15 0.56 4.83
CA LYS A 13 -11.58 -0.51 5.76
C LYS A 13 -10.96 -1.85 5.41
N ALA A 14 -10.88 -2.19 4.12
CA ALA A 14 -10.27 -3.43 3.67
C ALA A 14 -8.79 -3.50 4.05
N ILE A 15 -8.04 -2.42 3.82
CA ILE A 15 -6.61 -2.35 4.17
C ILE A 15 -6.44 -2.46 5.68
N GLU A 16 -7.25 -1.74 6.46
CA GLU A 16 -7.19 -1.81 7.92
C GLU A 16 -7.44 -3.24 8.45
N ALA A 17 -8.44 -3.94 7.90
CA ALA A 17 -8.73 -5.33 8.28
C ALA A 17 -7.57 -6.26 7.92
N LEU A 18 -7.01 -6.13 6.72
CA LEU A 18 -5.89 -6.96 6.27
C LEU A 18 -4.61 -6.72 7.08
N VAL A 19 -4.35 -5.47 7.47
CA VAL A 19 -3.24 -5.13 8.38
C VAL A 19 -3.44 -5.82 9.73
N LYS A 20 -4.63 -5.73 10.33
CA LYS A 20 -4.95 -6.40 11.60
C LYS A 20 -4.75 -7.91 11.53
N VAL A 21 -5.25 -8.56 10.47
CA VAL A 21 -5.05 -10.01 10.24
C VAL A 21 -3.56 -10.36 10.17
N ASN A 22 -2.76 -9.56 9.45
CA ASN A 22 -1.32 -9.77 9.38
C ASN A 22 -0.61 -9.63 10.73
N PHE A 23 -1.10 -8.77 11.63
CA PHE A 23 -0.57 -8.69 13.00
C PHE A 23 -0.89 -9.93 13.82
N GLU A 24 -2.12 -10.46 13.74
CA GLU A 24 -2.49 -11.68 14.47
C GLU A 24 -1.69 -12.88 13.96
N ILE A 25 -1.56 -13.05 12.64
CA ILE A 25 -0.71 -14.11 12.05
C ILE A 25 0.73 -14.00 12.57
N ALA A 26 1.28 -12.78 12.64
CA ALA A 26 2.64 -12.57 13.14
C ALA A 26 2.80 -12.93 14.63
N LYS A 27 1.79 -12.64 15.46
CA LYS A 27 1.79 -13.01 16.89
C LYS A 27 1.78 -14.51 17.10
N GLU A 28 1.09 -15.26 16.23
CA GLU A 28 1.03 -16.72 16.25
C GLU A 28 2.27 -17.39 15.62
N GLY A 29 3.23 -16.60 15.13
CA GLY A 29 4.46 -17.10 14.50
C GLY A 29 4.28 -17.55 13.04
N GLY A 30 3.17 -17.18 12.40
CA GLY A 30 2.88 -17.50 11.01
C GLY A 30 3.45 -16.51 9.98
N ASP A 31 3.37 -16.90 8.71
CA ASP A 31 3.85 -16.10 7.59
C ASP A 31 2.87 -14.99 7.19
N ARG A 32 3.33 -13.74 7.29
CA ARG A 32 2.57 -12.56 6.87
C ARG A 32 2.45 -12.50 5.35
N ARG A 33 1.33 -11.95 4.86
CA ARG A 33 1.09 -11.78 3.42
C ARG A 33 1.29 -10.32 3.01
N GLY A 34 2.06 -10.13 1.95
CA GLY A 34 2.22 -8.83 1.30
C GLY A 34 0.89 -8.32 0.74
N LEU A 35 0.61 -7.03 0.95
CA LEU A 35 -0.57 -6.37 0.41
C LEU A 35 -0.16 -5.54 -0.81
N PHE A 36 -0.80 -5.81 -1.95
CA PHE A 36 -0.57 -5.08 -3.18
C PHE A 36 -1.74 -4.14 -3.45
N MET A 37 -1.45 -2.85 -3.64
CA MET A 37 -2.44 -1.84 -4.01
C MET A 37 -2.17 -1.37 -5.43
N TRP A 38 -3.16 -1.51 -6.31
CA TRP A 38 -3.09 -1.06 -7.70
C TRP A 38 -4.14 0.01 -8.00
N GLY A 39 -3.84 0.89 -8.95
CA GLY A 39 -4.76 1.91 -9.43
C GLY A 39 -4.02 3.03 -10.15
N PRO A 40 -4.75 3.92 -10.85
CA PRO A 40 -4.16 5.00 -11.63
C PRO A 40 -3.27 5.94 -10.78
N PRO A 41 -2.34 6.69 -11.38
CA PRO A 41 -1.61 7.74 -10.68
C PRO A 41 -2.60 8.74 -10.07
N GLY A 42 -2.31 9.24 -8.87
CA GLY A 42 -3.18 10.21 -8.18
C GLY A 42 -4.37 9.65 -7.40
N VAL A 43 -4.65 8.33 -7.44
CA VAL A 43 -5.78 7.71 -6.69
C VAL A 43 -5.57 7.60 -5.17
N ALA A 44 -4.65 8.38 -4.60
CA ALA A 44 -4.40 8.47 -3.15
C ALA A 44 -3.88 7.18 -2.45
N LYS A 45 -3.31 6.21 -3.17
CA LYS A 45 -2.75 4.95 -2.60
C LYS A 45 -1.87 5.17 -1.36
N SER A 46 -0.82 5.99 -1.49
CA SER A 46 0.11 6.27 -0.38
C SER A 46 -0.55 7.06 0.77
N ALA A 47 -1.53 7.90 0.47
CA ALA A 47 -2.26 8.64 1.49
C ALA A 47 -3.15 7.71 2.33
N THR A 48 -3.82 6.74 1.69
CA THR A 48 -4.58 5.69 2.37
C THR A 48 -3.69 4.87 3.31
N VAL A 49 -2.52 4.42 2.87
CA VAL A 49 -1.58 3.67 3.74
C VAL A 49 -1.21 4.50 4.97
N LYS A 50 -0.86 5.78 4.80
CA LYS A 50 -0.53 6.69 5.90
C LYS A 50 -1.70 6.93 6.84
N ALA A 51 -2.92 7.06 6.31
CA ALA A 51 -4.13 7.25 7.10
C ALA A 51 -4.46 6.02 7.96
N VAL A 52 -4.41 4.81 7.38
CA VAL A 52 -4.61 3.55 8.11
C VAL A 52 -3.55 3.40 9.21
N ALA A 53 -2.27 3.62 8.89
CA ALA A 53 -1.19 3.50 9.87
C ALA A 53 -1.35 4.50 11.03
N LYS A 54 -1.75 5.75 10.75
CA LYS A 54 -2.04 6.75 11.80
C LYS A 54 -3.19 6.28 12.71
N ARG A 55 -4.27 5.73 12.15
CA ARG A 55 -5.40 5.20 12.95
C ARG A 55 -4.99 4.03 13.85
N LEU A 56 -4.06 3.21 13.38
CA LEU A 56 -3.58 2.03 14.11
C LEU A 56 -2.34 2.32 14.98
N ASN A 57 -1.90 3.57 15.07
CA ASN A 57 -0.67 3.97 15.76
C ASN A 57 0.58 3.17 15.32
N LEU A 58 0.73 3.00 14.00
CA LEU A 58 1.82 2.24 13.39
C LEU A 58 2.86 3.17 12.74
N LEU A 59 4.13 2.74 12.77
CA LEU A 59 5.19 3.36 11.99
C LEU A 59 5.02 3.02 10.49
N VAL A 60 5.20 4.03 9.63
CA VAL A 60 5.26 3.84 8.17
C VAL A 60 6.70 4.01 7.71
N ILE A 61 7.24 2.97 7.06
CA ILE A 61 8.51 3.03 6.34
C ILE A 61 8.18 3.12 4.85
N ASP A 62 8.36 4.31 4.26
CA ASP A 62 8.09 4.58 2.83
C ASP A 62 9.39 4.34 2.04
N ILE A 63 9.48 3.19 1.37
CA ILE A 63 10.58 2.87 0.44
C ILE A 63 10.04 3.04 -0.97
N ARG A 64 10.65 3.95 -1.73
CA ARG A 64 10.31 4.18 -3.14
C ARG A 64 11.43 3.64 -4.00
N LEU A 65 11.05 2.92 -5.05
CA LEU A 65 11.99 2.64 -6.13
C LEU A 65 12.45 3.97 -6.70
N THR A 66 13.77 4.17 -6.76
CA THR A 66 14.35 5.29 -7.48
C THR A 66 13.87 5.18 -8.92
N GLN A 67 13.20 6.22 -9.41
CA GLN A 67 12.93 6.30 -10.83
C GLN A 67 14.29 6.43 -11.51
N MET A 68 14.57 5.57 -12.48
CA MET A 68 15.74 5.72 -13.32
C MET A 68 15.66 7.11 -13.97
N ASP A 69 16.71 7.93 -13.86
CA ASP A 69 16.70 9.23 -14.52
C ASP A 69 16.63 8.97 -16.04
N PRO A 70 15.86 9.74 -16.82
CA PRO A 70 15.91 9.64 -18.28
C PRO A 70 17.32 9.81 -18.87
N THR A 71 18.31 10.34 -18.13
CA THR A 71 19.73 10.29 -18.53
C THR A 71 20.36 8.91 -18.34
N ASP A 72 20.00 8.16 -17.30
CA ASP A 72 20.47 6.79 -17.08
C ASP A 72 19.98 5.85 -18.19
N LEU A 73 18.76 6.08 -18.69
CA LEU A 73 18.18 5.34 -19.83
C LEU A 73 18.83 5.67 -21.18
N ARG A 74 19.45 6.85 -21.31
CA ARG A 74 20.08 7.31 -22.55
C ARG A 74 21.54 6.90 -22.69
N GLY A 75 22.10 6.26 -21.65
CA GLY A 75 23.53 6.16 -21.48
C GLY A 75 24.09 7.56 -21.20
N ILE A 76 24.69 7.75 -20.04
CA ILE A 76 25.70 8.82 -19.91
C ILE A 76 26.70 8.59 -21.07
N PRO A 77 27.16 9.66 -21.78
CA PRO A 77 27.86 9.56 -23.07
C PRO A 77 28.84 8.41 -23.21
#